data_AF-A0A7W1NB79-F1
#
_entry.id   AF-A0A7W1NB79-F1
#
_cell.length_a   1.000
_cell.length_b   1.000
_cell.length_c   1.000
_cell.angle_alpha   90.00
_cell.angle_beta   90.00
_cell.angle_gamma   90.00
#
_symmetry.space_group_name_H-M   'P 1'
#
loop_
_entity.id
_entity.type
_entity.pdbx_description
1 polymer ?
#
loop_
_entity_poly.entity_id
_entity_poly.type
_entity_poly.pdbx_seq_one_letter_code
_entity_poly.pdbx_strand_id
1 'polypeptide(L)'
;MVRIHQHSFTLALALLALAGSDLAAVQMQDVRLISPINGKPFSALVVPMAGAARIEDDTTLADMGADDDGCRHSSGINEYDYYIATCPYSYFSALTVEWDSRDARNGRFTGEISPEIKAWVDKEFNSDRQLERENAFKLADRQAKATGQLPPEHEGFVMSQQAIPLHRKYFNALKCYEKRGARSAVLAKIALTGSWALRVGFDQPISSDQLAGGIQEINDRIARHINDGDSFDLKKWTEVYGRIFSKPEVKTNEAILIAGLVYHGFLVRAGEHRQANAVLDRLHQRFEKITQGVELLESLVRERRESYRRYRTLTDLAATKFIEAIRQEEFSRPRLPEVLLVIAESLRRSDRLADAAQWYLCLGLMAETQPKLRADIRAEGKAPSVEAPYHLQLGWIADQQLARLIEAGVTVGDVPQGGYAPLLNAILFEGFGNPEFKNPAWKPIKDATQKECLMILNQVGKSVLEYKLRLGDWPSSLDDMWMRDLVRDRNLYNRFHCPVSGEQLLYDRQSGEVAQRTALLCTPTAIPTSQGPRYGAYLANDHVVWSEQPIKPGQVVAK
;
A
#
# COMPACT_ATOMS: atom_id res chain seq x y z
N MET A 1 -6.82 -15.84 -43.28
CA MET A 1 -7.88 -14.99 -42.70
C MET A 1 -7.65 -14.96 -41.20
N VAL A 2 -7.10 -13.85 -40.74
CA VAL A 2 -6.40 -13.69 -39.46
C VAL A 2 -7.35 -13.03 -38.46
N ARG A 3 -7.65 -13.72 -37.36
CA ARG A 3 -8.23 -13.15 -36.13
C ARG A 3 -7.07 -12.95 -35.15
N ILE A 4 -6.71 -11.70 -34.88
CA ILE A 4 -5.75 -11.29 -33.84
C ILE A 4 -6.35 -10.05 -33.17
N HIS A 5 -6.18 -9.96 -31.84
CA HIS A 5 -6.65 -8.94 -30.87
C HIS A 5 -7.83 -9.36 -30.02
N GLN A 6 -7.57 -10.33 -29.14
CA GLN A 6 -8.15 -10.45 -27.81
C GLN A 6 -7.09 -11.13 -26.92
N HIS A 7 -7.09 -10.80 -25.63
CA HIS A 7 -6.28 -11.41 -24.55
C HIS A 7 -4.90 -10.78 -24.27
N SER A 8 -4.91 -9.52 -23.85
CA SER A 8 -3.75 -8.86 -23.23
C SER A 8 -4.07 -8.23 -21.87
N PHE A 9 -4.90 -8.82 -20.98
CA PHE A 9 -5.19 -8.15 -19.69
C PHE A 9 -5.53 -9.01 -18.46
N THR A 10 -5.46 -10.35 -18.50
CA THR A 10 -6.11 -11.17 -17.45
C THR A 10 -5.20 -12.05 -16.59
N LEU A 11 -3.89 -11.76 -16.47
CA LEU A 11 -2.98 -12.65 -15.71
C LEU A 11 -2.01 -11.96 -14.73
N ALA A 12 -2.24 -10.70 -14.35
CA ALA A 12 -1.51 -10.02 -13.27
C ALA A 12 -2.25 -10.10 -11.90
N LEU A 13 -3.34 -10.87 -11.83
CA LEU A 13 -4.36 -10.77 -10.78
C LEU A 13 -4.38 -11.90 -9.72
N ALA A 14 -3.59 -12.96 -9.88
CA ALA A 14 -3.88 -14.23 -9.22
C ALA A 14 -3.15 -14.53 -7.88
N LEU A 15 -2.60 -13.55 -7.13
CA LEU A 15 -1.84 -13.83 -5.89
C LEU A 15 -2.26 -13.05 -4.63
N LEU A 16 -3.49 -12.53 -4.58
CA LEU A 16 -4.16 -12.15 -3.32
C LEU A 16 -5.34 -13.07 -2.96
N ALA A 17 -5.64 -14.09 -3.77
CA ALA A 17 -6.75 -15.01 -3.57
C ALA A 17 -6.27 -16.40 -3.13
N LEU A 18 -6.04 -16.59 -1.82
CA LEU A 18 -6.06 -17.93 -1.21
C LEU A 18 -6.68 -17.87 0.19
N ALA A 19 -8.01 -17.94 0.25
CA ALA A 19 -8.80 -18.77 1.19
C ALA A 19 -10.32 -18.51 1.05
N GLY A 20 -11.08 -19.48 0.51
CA GLY A 20 -12.49 -19.78 0.87
C GLY A 20 -13.64 -18.93 0.30
N SER A 21 -14.58 -19.64 -0.35
CA SER A 21 -15.97 -19.33 -0.79
C SER A 21 -16.83 -18.52 0.23
N ASP A 22 -17.79 -17.64 -0.13
CA ASP A 22 -19.01 -17.79 -0.94
C ASP A 22 -19.47 -16.47 -1.59
N LEU A 23 -20.16 -16.54 -2.74
CA LEU A 23 -20.69 -15.43 -3.57
C LEU A 23 -21.41 -14.34 -2.75
N ALA A 24 -20.85 -13.13 -2.74
CA ALA A 24 -21.55 -11.90 -2.40
C ALA A 24 -20.84 -10.75 -3.13
N ALA A 25 -21.63 -9.86 -3.73
CA ALA A 25 -21.16 -8.57 -4.20
C ALA A 25 -20.37 -7.84 -3.10
N VAL A 26 -19.46 -6.95 -3.47
CA VAL A 26 -18.68 -6.14 -2.52
C VAL A 26 -19.63 -5.22 -1.77
N GLN A 27 -20.20 -5.74 -0.68
CA GLN A 27 -21.12 -5.02 0.16
C GLN A 27 -20.28 -4.21 1.14
N MET A 28 -20.13 -2.90 0.90
CA MET A 28 -19.71 -2.00 1.97
C MET A 28 -20.65 -2.22 3.16
N GLN A 29 -20.07 -2.44 4.33
CA GLN A 29 -20.84 -2.70 5.53
C GLN A 29 -20.79 -1.47 6.43
N ASP A 30 -21.96 -0.94 6.76
CA ASP A 30 -22.10 -0.04 7.90
C ASP A 30 -21.87 -0.84 9.17
N VAL A 31 -20.79 -0.53 9.86
CA VAL A 31 -20.40 -1.17 11.11
C VAL A 31 -20.32 -0.15 12.22
N ARG A 32 -20.62 -0.61 13.43
CA ARG A 32 -20.44 0.16 14.66
C ARG A 32 -19.09 -0.21 15.27
N LEU A 33 -18.15 0.73 15.25
CA LEU A 33 -16.81 0.57 15.82
C LEU A 33 -16.71 1.23 17.19
N ILE A 34 -15.79 0.77 18.01
CA ILE A 34 -15.50 1.35 19.34
C ILE A 34 -14.11 1.98 19.30
N SER A 35 -14.05 3.27 19.65
CA SER A 35 -12.80 4.00 19.78
C SER A 35 -11.90 3.40 20.88
N PRO A 36 -10.66 2.99 20.58
CA PRO A 36 -9.75 2.48 21.61
C PRO A 36 -9.25 3.58 22.56
N ILE A 37 -9.43 4.84 22.19
CA ILE A 37 -8.95 6.00 22.94
C ILE A 37 -9.89 6.33 24.09
N ASN A 38 -11.18 6.46 23.78
CA ASN A 38 -12.18 6.97 24.72
C ASN A 38 -13.41 6.06 24.88
N GLY A 39 -13.43 4.87 24.26
CA GLY A 39 -14.52 3.91 24.37
C GLY A 39 -15.83 4.33 23.70
N LYS A 40 -15.87 5.48 23.02
CA LYS A 40 -17.08 5.95 22.35
C LYS A 40 -17.35 5.15 21.08
N PRO A 41 -18.59 4.67 20.87
CA PRO A 41 -18.95 4.01 19.63
C PRO A 41 -19.12 5.03 18.49
N PHE A 42 -18.71 4.68 17.28
CA PHE A 42 -18.90 5.48 16.07
C PHE A 42 -19.26 4.60 14.88
N SER A 43 -19.99 5.15 13.91
CA SER A 43 -20.33 4.45 12.67
C SER A 43 -19.22 4.60 11.63
N ALA A 44 -18.92 3.52 10.92
CA ALA A 44 -17.97 3.50 9.83
C ALA A 44 -18.49 2.61 8.69
N LEU A 45 -18.21 3.02 7.45
CA LEU A 45 -18.28 2.12 6.31
C LEU A 45 -16.96 1.39 6.18
N VAL A 46 -16.99 0.06 6.07
CA VAL A 46 -15.80 -0.78 5.92
C VAL A 46 -15.95 -1.74 4.74
N VAL A 47 -14.82 -2.11 4.14
CA VAL A 47 -14.73 -3.17 3.13
C VAL A 47 -14.43 -4.50 3.84
N PRO A 48 -15.31 -5.51 3.76
CA PRO A 48 -15.06 -6.82 4.37
C PRO A 48 -13.86 -7.52 3.71
N MET A 49 -12.96 -8.11 4.51
CA MET A 49 -11.78 -8.80 3.95
C MET A 49 -12.11 -9.94 2.98
N ALA A 50 -13.26 -10.60 3.13
CA ALA A 50 -13.70 -11.67 2.23
C ALA A 50 -14.16 -11.15 0.84
N GLY A 51 -14.46 -9.85 0.72
CA GLY A 51 -14.96 -9.22 -0.50
C GLY A 51 -13.90 -8.44 -1.29
N ALA A 52 -12.81 -7.99 -0.66
CA ALA A 52 -11.77 -7.20 -1.32
C ALA A 52 -11.09 -7.93 -2.50
N ALA A 53 -11.01 -9.27 -2.44
CA ALA A 53 -10.47 -10.10 -3.52
C ALA A 53 -11.47 -10.35 -4.68
N ARG A 54 -12.71 -9.85 -4.61
CA ARG A 54 -13.81 -10.21 -5.53
C ARG A 54 -14.46 -9.03 -6.26
N ILE A 55 -13.82 -7.86 -6.24
CA ILE A 55 -14.23 -6.70 -7.06
C ILE A 55 -14.17 -7.02 -8.56
N GLU A 56 -13.42 -8.05 -8.94
CA GLU A 56 -13.24 -8.52 -10.31
C GLU A 56 -14.54 -8.93 -11.03
N ASP A 57 -15.60 -9.28 -10.28
CA ASP A 57 -16.85 -9.79 -10.85
C ASP A 57 -18.01 -8.79 -10.83
N ASP A 58 -17.80 -7.55 -10.36
CA ASP A 58 -18.87 -6.53 -10.36
C ASP A 58 -19.04 -5.89 -11.74
N THR A 59 -19.87 -6.53 -12.57
CA THR A 59 -20.26 -6.05 -13.90
C THR A 59 -21.07 -4.76 -13.92
N THR A 60 -21.44 -4.20 -12.76
CA THR A 60 -22.28 -2.97 -12.69
C THR A 60 -21.48 -1.68 -12.75
N LEU A 61 -20.16 -1.72 -12.46
CA LEU A 61 -19.24 -0.58 -12.57
C LEU A 61 -18.39 -0.72 -13.83
N ALA A 62 -18.11 0.39 -14.52
CA ALA A 62 -17.21 0.35 -15.66
C ALA A 62 -15.77 0.18 -15.17
N ASP A 63 -15.12 -0.92 -15.56
CA ASP A 63 -13.70 -1.16 -15.33
C ASP A 63 -12.86 -0.16 -16.14
N MET A 64 -12.03 0.62 -15.44
CA MET A 64 -11.12 1.61 -16.03
C MET A 64 -9.66 1.13 -16.02
N GLY A 65 -9.43 -0.16 -15.75
CA GLY A 65 -8.15 -0.83 -15.75
C GLY A 65 -7.31 -0.55 -14.50
N ALA A 66 -6.08 -1.11 -14.52
CA ALA A 66 -5.06 -0.88 -13.50
C ALA A 66 -3.86 -0.13 -14.08
N ASP A 67 -3.22 0.69 -13.25
CA ASP A 67 -1.94 1.34 -13.58
C ASP A 67 -0.77 0.37 -13.33
N ASP A 68 0.43 0.67 -13.85
CA ASP A 68 1.64 -0.19 -13.73
C ASP A 68 2.07 -0.48 -12.28
N ASP A 69 1.65 0.36 -11.32
CA ASP A 69 1.90 0.17 -9.89
C ASP A 69 0.84 -0.69 -9.18
N GLY A 70 -0.17 -1.17 -9.92
CA GLY A 70 -1.24 -2.05 -9.44
C GLY A 70 -2.49 -1.34 -8.94
N CYS A 71 -2.54 -0.01 -8.97
CA CYS A 71 -3.74 0.73 -8.58
C CYS A 71 -4.88 0.52 -9.57
N ARG A 72 -6.01 0.04 -9.06
CA ARG A 72 -7.21 -0.22 -9.86
C ARG A 72 -8.13 0.98 -9.88
N HIS A 73 -8.81 1.16 -11.00
CA HIS A 73 -9.74 2.25 -11.23
C HIS A 73 -11.08 1.71 -11.69
N SER A 74 -12.17 2.26 -11.15
CA SER A 74 -13.52 2.00 -11.61
C SER A 74 -14.30 3.30 -11.67
N SER A 75 -15.41 3.31 -12.41
CA SER A 75 -16.28 4.48 -12.51
C SER A 75 -17.12 4.76 -11.25
N GLY A 76 -16.90 4.04 -10.15
CA GLY A 76 -17.79 4.01 -9.00
C GLY A 76 -17.11 4.18 -7.65
N ILE A 77 -17.62 3.45 -6.66
CA ILE A 77 -17.13 3.49 -5.29
C ILE A 77 -15.67 3.04 -5.26
N ASN A 78 -14.84 3.87 -4.64
CA ASN A 78 -13.44 3.58 -4.42
C ASN A 78 -13.25 2.85 -3.09
N GLU A 79 -12.85 1.58 -3.13
CA GLU A 79 -12.56 0.80 -1.92
C GLU A 79 -11.48 1.42 -1.04
N TYR A 80 -10.50 2.11 -1.63
CA TYR A 80 -9.39 2.72 -0.91
C TYR A 80 -9.89 3.80 0.07
N ASP A 81 -11.09 4.36 -0.12
CA ASP A 81 -11.67 5.37 0.78
C ASP A 81 -12.08 4.80 2.15
N TYR A 82 -12.20 3.47 2.23
CA TYR A 82 -12.76 2.71 3.34
C TYR A 82 -11.77 1.71 3.96
N TYR A 83 -10.49 1.73 3.53
CA TYR A 83 -9.45 0.91 4.16
C TYR A 83 -8.97 1.47 5.50
N ILE A 84 -9.16 2.76 5.74
CA ILE A 84 -8.83 3.40 7.01
C ILE A 84 -10.10 3.78 7.76
N ALA A 85 -10.23 3.26 8.98
CA ALA A 85 -11.21 3.76 9.93
C ALA A 85 -10.60 4.89 10.76
N THR A 86 -11.28 6.04 10.84
CA THR A 86 -10.89 7.18 11.66
C THR A 86 -12.00 7.49 12.65
N CYS A 87 -11.67 7.43 13.95
CA CYS A 87 -12.60 7.78 15.02
C CYS A 87 -12.88 9.30 15.01
N PRO A 88 -14.13 9.76 14.78
CA PRO A 88 -14.46 11.19 14.77
C PRO A 88 -14.22 11.90 16.11
N TYR A 89 -14.19 11.13 17.20
CA TYR A 89 -13.98 11.66 18.55
C TYR A 89 -12.52 11.84 18.93
N SER A 90 -11.55 11.23 18.25
CA SER A 90 -10.14 11.32 18.65
C SER A 90 -9.16 11.42 17.49
N TYR A 91 -9.64 11.22 16.26
CA TYR A 91 -8.84 11.14 15.03
C TYR A 91 -7.81 10.00 15.01
N PHE A 92 -7.85 9.12 16.00
CA PHE A 92 -7.17 7.84 15.93
C PHE A 92 -7.62 7.09 14.69
N SER A 93 -6.65 6.70 13.87
CA SER A 93 -6.86 6.14 12.55
C SER A 93 -6.02 4.88 12.38
N ALA A 94 -6.61 3.83 11.81
CA ALA A 94 -5.91 2.58 11.52
C ALA A 94 -6.63 1.82 10.39
N LEU A 95 -6.07 0.70 9.94
CA LEU A 95 -6.70 -0.15 8.94
C LEU A 95 -7.95 -0.83 9.48
N THR A 96 -9.05 -0.82 8.72
CA THR A 96 -10.34 -1.39 9.14
C THR A 96 -10.28 -2.84 9.60
N VAL A 97 -9.32 -3.61 9.07
CA VAL A 97 -9.05 -5.01 9.45
C VAL A 97 -8.54 -5.18 10.89
N GLU A 98 -8.08 -4.11 11.54
CA GLU A 98 -7.69 -4.09 12.95
C GLU A 98 -8.88 -3.83 13.90
N TRP A 99 -10.11 -3.77 13.38
CA TRP A 99 -11.31 -3.77 14.19
C TRP A 99 -12.06 -5.09 14.02
N ASP A 100 -12.53 -5.64 15.13
CA ASP A 100 -13.39 -6.82 15.11
C ASP A 100 -14.80 -6.42 14.64
N SER A 101 -14.97 -6.40 13.31
CA SER A 101 -16.23 -6.12 12.64
C SER A 101 -17.17 -7.33 12.56
N ARG A 102 -16.70 -8.52 12.96
CA ARG A 102 -17.46 -9.80 12.83
C ARG A 102 -18.61 -9.93 13.82
N ASP A 103 -18.54 -9.24 14.95
CA ASP A 103 -19.68 -9.09 15.86
C ASP A 103 -20.03 -7.60 15.93
N ALA A 104 -21.22 -7.26 15.41
CA ALA A 104 -21.79 -5.92 15.47
C ALA A 104 -21.90 -5.36 16.91
N ARG A 105 -21.75 -6.22 17.93
CA ARG A 105 -21.74 -5.85 19.35
C ARG A 105 -20.34 -5.56 19.90
N ASN A 106 -19.27 -6.07 19.29
CA ASN A 106 -17.91 -5.90 19.81
C ASN A 106 -17.19 -4.74 19.13
N GLY A 107 -17.10 -4.66 17.80
CA GLY A 107 -16.56 -3.49 17.08
C GLY A 107 -15.20 -2.97 17.58
N ARG A 108 -14.47 -3.77 18.36
CA ARG A 108 -13.34 -3.34 19.18
C ARG A 108 -12.10 -3.36 18.34
N PHE A 109 -11.26 -2.36 18.56
CA PHE A 109 -9.89 -2.39 18.04
C PHE A 109 -9.16 -3.58 18.65
N THR A 110 -8.55 -4.42 17.81
CA THR A 110 -7.91 -5.68 18.22
C THR A 110 -6.48 -5.47 18.73
N GLY A 111 -5.86 -4.34 18.38
CA GLY A 111 -4.52 -4.00 18.85
C GLY A 111 -4.52 -3.46 20.28
N GLU A 112 -3.37 -3.58 20.94
CA GLU A 112 -3.14 -2.96 22.24
C GLU A 112 -2.83 -1.47 22.08
N ILE A 113 -3.46 -0.62 22.90
CA ILE A 113 -3.22 0.83 22.94
C ILE A 113 -2.88 1.22 24.38
N SER A 114 -1.60 1.53 24.59
CA SER A 114 -1.09 1.93 25.91
C SER A 114 -1.67 3.29 26.36
N PRO A 115 -1.73 3.58 27.67
CA PRO A 115 -2.14 4.88 28.17
C PRO A 115 -1.34 6.06 27.59
N GLU A 116 -0.05 5.84 27.32
CA GLU A 116 0.81 6.85 26.68
C GLU A 116 0.31 7.21 25.28
N ILE A 117 -0.05 6.19 24.47
CA ILE A 117 -0.59 6.43 23.13
C ILE A 117 -1.92 7.16 23.20
N LYS A 118 -2.79 6.84 24.16
CA LYS A 118 -4.08 7.56 24.34
C LYS A 118 -3.85 9.04 24.62
N ALA A 119 -2.98 9.36 25.58
CA ALA A 119 -2.64 10.73 25.91
C ALA A 119 -1.99 11.48 24.73
N TRP A 120 -1.16 10.79 23.94
CA TRP A 120 -0.57 11.35 22.73
C TRP A 120 -1.62 11.66 21.67
N VAL A 121 -2.57 10.76 21.39
CA VAL A 121 -3.65 10.99 20.40
C VAL A 121 -4.45 12.22 20.78
N ASP A 122 -4.85 12.33 22.05
CA ASP A 122 -5.63 13.48 22.54
C ASP A 122 -4.87 14.80 22.42
N LYS A 123 -3.53 14.79 22.51
CA LYS A 123 -2.71 15.98 22.31
C LYS A 123 -2.49 16.29 20.83
N GLU A 124 -2.16 15.28 20.02
CA GLU A 124 -1.71 15.44 18.64
C GLU A 124 -2.83 15.93 17.72
N PHE A 125 -4.04 15.38 17.85
CA PHE A 125 -5.09 15.59 16.85
C PHE A 125 -6.22 16.52 17.29
N ASN A 126 -6.24 16.98 18.55
CA ASN A 126 -7.39 17.69 19.10
C ASN A 126 -7.71 19.00 18.35
N SER A 127 -6.70 19.79 17.99
CA SER A 127 -6.90 21.06 17.28
C SER A 127 -7.52 20.85 15.90
N ASP A 128 -6.95 19.95 15.10
CA ASP A 128 -7.47 19.61 13.76
C ASP A 128 -8.89 19.04 13.84
N ARG A 129 -9.13 18.14 14.80
CA ARG A 129 -10.45 17.55 15.06
C ARG A 129 -11.49 18.62 15.40
N GLN A 130 -11.16 19.59 16.25
CA GLN A 130 -12.09 20.66 16.64
C GLN A 130 -12.46 21.54 15.45
N LEU A 131 -11.48 21.92 14.63
CA LEU A 131 -11.69 22.73 13.44
C LEU A 131 -12.58 22.02 12.42
N GLU A 132 -12.30 20.74 12.13
CA GLU A 132 -13.07 19.97 11.16
C GLU A 132 -14.48 19.63 11.67
N ARG A 133 -14.64 19.36 12.97
CA ARG A 133 -15.96 19.21 13.60
C ARG A 133 -16.80 20.48 13.42
N GLU A 134 -16.22 21.65 13.63
CA GLU A 134 -16.91 22.93 13.48
C GLU A 134 -17.31 23.19 12.01
N ASN A 135 -16.42 22.86 11.06
CA ASN A 135 -16.72 22.97 9.63
C ASN A 135 -17.83 22.01 9.21
N ALA A 136 -17.79 20.76 9.68
CA ALA A 136 -18.83 19.75 9.45
C ALA A 136 -20.17 20.18 10.05
N PHE A 137 -20.16 20.76 11.25
CA PHE A 137 -21.36 21.32 11.89
C PHE A 137 -21.98 22.43 11.03
N LYS A 138 -21.16 23.41 10.59
CA LYS A 138 -21.62 24.50 9.71
C LYS A 138 -22.16 24.02 8.37
N LEU A 139 -21.64 22.91 7.85
CA LEU A 139 -22.16 22.30 6.63
C LEU A 139 -23.51 21.63 6.90
N ALA A 140 -23.62 20.84 7.98
CA ALA A 140 -24.85 20.18 8.37
C ALA A 140 -25.98 21.18 8.70
N ASP A 141 -25.68 22.27 9.41
CA ASP A 141 -26.63 23.36 9.68
C ASP A 141 -27.14 24.03 8.40
N ARG A 142 -26.24 24.33 7.45
CA ARG A 142 -26.63 24.89 6.14
C ARG A 142 -27.51 23.93 5.35
N GLN A 143 -27.17 22.64 5.35
CA GLN A 143 -27.93 21.62 4.64
C GLN A 143 -29.32 21.43 5.26
N ALA A 144 -29.42 21.38 6.59
CA ALA A 144 -30.69 21.29 7.30
C ALA A 144 -31.60 22.49 6.97
N LYS A 145 -31.04 23.71 6.99
CA LYS A 145 -31.77 24.92 6.58
C LYS A 145 -32.26 24.87 5.14
N ALA A 146 -31.43 24.36 4.22
CA ALA A 146 -31.79 24.24 2.80
C ALA A 146 -32.89 23.19 2.55
N THR A 147 -32.93 22.12 3.34
CA THR A 147 -33.93 21.04 3.23
C THR A 147 -35.15 21.24 4.12
N GLY A 148 -35.24 22.35 4.86
CA GLY A 148 -36.33 22.62 5.80
C GLY A 148 -36.31 21.72 7.06
N GLN A 149 -35.19 21.05 7.34
CA GLN A 149 -34.97 20.25 8.54
C GLN A 149 -34.48 21.12 9.70
N LEU A 150 -34.70 20.64 10.93
CA LEU A 150 -34.18 21.31 12.12
C LEU A 150 -32.64 21.23 12.14
N PRO A 151 -31.94 22.35 12.44
CA PRO A 151 -30.49 22.34 12.62
C PRO A 151 -30.05 21.34 13.70
N PRO A 152 -28.88 20.69 13.53
CA PRO A 152 -28.31 19.85 14.58
C PRO A 152 -27.92 20.69 15.80
N GLU A 153 -28.01 20.09 16.99
CA GLU A 153 -27.51 20.71 18.21
C GLU A 153 -25.98 20.66 18.29
N HIS A 154 -25.35 21.79 18.63
CA HIS A 154 -23.88 21.89 18.67
C HIS A 154 -23.25 20.99 19.73
N GLU A 155 -23.85 20.89 20.92
CA GLU A 155 -23.30 20.14 22.06
C GLU A 155 -23.33 18.62 21.83
N GLY A 156 -24.29 18.12 21.06
CA GLY A 156 -24.44 16.71 20.69
C GLY A 156 -23.88 16.33 19.31
N PHE A 157 -23.40 17.29 18.52
CA PHE A 157 -23.01 17.02 17.13
C PHE A 157 -21.81 16.07 17.03
N VAL A 158 -22.05 14.95 16.34
CA VAL A 158 -21.03 13.96 15.97
C VAL A 158 -20.84 14.03 14.47
N MET A 159 -19.62 14.41 14.07
CA MET A 159 -19.17 14.35 12.70
C MET A 159 -19.19 12.89 12.20
N SER A 160 -19.77 12.68 11.02
CA SER A 160 -19.65 11.43 10.28
C SER A 160 -18.19 11.20 9.87
N GLN A 161 -17.73 9.94 9.89
CA GLN A 161 -16.40 9.58 9.38
C GLN A 161 -16.22 10.00 7.91
N GLN A 162 -17.29 9.96 7.11
CA GLN A 162 -17.30 10.32 5.70
C GLN A 162 -17.06 11.82 5.50
N ALA A 163 -17.32 12.66 6.51
CA ALA A 163 -16.99 14.09 6.48
C ALA A 163 -15.51 14.38 6.74
N ILE A 164 -14.72 13.39 7.19
CA ILE A 164 -13.27 13.52 7.38
C ILE A 164 -12.60 13.40 6.01
N PRO A 165 -11.83 14.41 5.55
CA PRO A 165 -11.18 14.37 4.25
C PRO A 165 -10.30 13.12 4.07
N LEU A 166 -10.37 12.51 2.89
CA LEU A 166 -9.68 11.25 2.61
C LEU A 166 -8.17 11.28 2.93
N HIS A 167 -7.47 12.32 2.46
CA HIS A 167 -6.05 12.49 2.76
C HIS A 167 -5.78 12.56 4.26
N ARG A 168 -6.67 13.18 5.05
CA ARG A 168 -6.54 13.30 6.51
C ARG A 168 -6.59 11.94 7.18
N LYS A 169 -7.49 11.05 6.75
CA LYS A 169 -7.57 9.67 7.26
C LYS A 169 -6.21 8.97 7.11
N TYR A 170 -5.61 9.04 5.94
CA TYR A 170 -4.31 8.42 5.65
C TYR A 170 -3.14 9.07 6.40
N PHE A 171 -3.05 10.40 6.46
CA PHE A 171 -2.00 11.07 7.23
C PHE A 171 -2.11 10.78 8.75
N ASN A 172 -3.33 10.77 9.29
CA ASN A 172 -3.56 10.41 10.68
C ASN A 172 -3.19 8.94 10.93
N ALA A 173 -3.52 8.04 10.00
CA ALA A 173 -3.12 6.64 10.10
C ALA A 173 -1.60 6.52 10.13
N LEU A 174 -0.89 7.14 9.18
CA LEU A 174 0.57 7.14 9.15
C LEU A 174 1.18 7.58 10.49
N LYS A 175 0.70 8.69 11.07
CA LYS A 175 1.12 9.16 12.40
C LYS A 175 0.82 8.15 13.51
N CYS A 176 -0.38 7.56 13.51
CA CYS A 176 -0.77 6.56 14.51
C CYS A 176 0.11 5.30 14.42
N TYR A 177 0.36 4.79 13.22
CA TYR A 177 1.21 3.64 13.00
C TYR A 177 2.67 3.93 13.37
N GLU A 178 3.20 5.09 12.97
CA GLU A 178 4.55 5.50 13.34
C GLU A 178 4.71 5.60 14.87
N LYS A 179 3.76 6.25 15.57
CA LYS A 179 3.77 6.32 17.03
C LYS A 179 3.64 4.95 17.70
N ARG A 180 2.94 4.01 17.07
CA ARG A 180 2.82 2.60 17.50
C ARG A 180 4.06 1.76 17.18
N GLY A 181 5.10 2.33 16.56
CA GLY A 181 6.32 1.61 16.18
C GLY A 181 6.15 0.71 14.96
N ALA A 182 5.26 1.08 14.04
CA ALA A 182 5.09 0.33 12.80
C ALA A 182 6.35 0.39 11.94
N ARG A 183 6.63 -0.73 11.27
CA ARG A 183 7.77 -0.88 10.37
C ARG A 183 7.67 -0.01 9.13
N SER A 184 8.81 0.25 8.49
CA SER A 184 8.90 1.07 7.29
C SER A 184 8.05 0.50 6.16
N ALA A 185 8.01 -0.83 5.98
CA ALA A 185 7.17 -1.44 4.95
C ALA A 185 5.67 -1.22 5.18
N VAL A 186 5.22 -1.17 6.44
CA VAL A 186 3.81 -0.91 6.79
C VAL A 186 3.46 0.55 6.47
N LEU A 187 4.32 1.48 6.90
CA LEU A 187 4.14 2.90 6.61
C LEU A 187 4.14 3.16 5.09
N ALA A 188 5.03 2.51 4.34
CA ALA A 188 5.11 2.61 2.90
C ALA A 188 3.82 2.16 2.21
N LYS A 189 3.25 1.03 2.64
CA LYS A 189 1.99 0.50 2.10
C LYS A 189 0.81 1.43 2.42
N ILE A 190 0.71 1.97 3.63
CA ILE A 190 -0.36 2.92 3.98
C ILE A 190 -0.23 4.19 3.14
N ALA A 191 0.99 4.71 2.97
CA ALA A 191 1.23 5.89 2.14
C ALA A 191 0.86 5.64 0.67
N LEU A 192 1.27 4.49 0.11
CA LEU A 192 0.93 4.07 -1.25
C LEU A 192 -0.58 3.91 -1.43
N THR A 193 -1.25 3.25 -0.48
CA THR A 193 -2.71 3.07 -0.52
C THR A 193 -3.42 4.42 -0.46
N GLY A 194 -2.92 5.36 0.35
CA GLY A 194 -3.45 6.72 0.42
C GLY A 194 -3.22 7.52 -0.86
N SER A 195 -2.08 7.34 -1.55
CA SER A 195 -1.85 7.97 -2.85
C SER A 195 -2.77 7.39 -3.92
N TRP A 196 -3.00 6.07 -3.91
CA TRP A 196 -3.99 5.41 -4.76
C TRP A 196 -5.40 5.94 -4.50
N ALA A 197 -5.80 6.07 -3.24
CA ALA A 197 -7.11 6.59 -2.87
C ALA A 197 -7.35 8.00 -3.46
N LEU A 198 -6.37 8.90 -3.31
CA LEU A 198 -6.46 10.25 -3.89
C LEU A 198 -6.42 10.24 -5.42
N ARG A 199 -5.65 9.33 -6.02
CA ARG A 199 -5.55 9.21 -7.47
C ARG A 199 -6.87 8.77 -8.09
N VAL A 200 -7.49 7.71 -7.57
CA VAL A 200 -8.83 7.27 -8.00
C VAL A 200 -9.86 8.38 -7.79
N GLY A 201 -9.76 9.14 -6.70
CA GLY A 201 -10.60 10.33 -6.47
C GLY A 201 -10.41 11.46 -7.50
N PHE A 202 -9.37 11.45 -8.34
CA PHE A 202 -9.24 12.38 -9.46
C PHE A 202 -10.13 12.01 -10.65
N ASP A 203 -10.48 10.72 -10.78
CA ASP A 203 -11.32 10.22 -11.87
C ASP A 203 -12.81 10.20 -11.50
N GLN A 204 -13.15 10.41 -10.22
CA GLN A 204 -14.54 10.50 -9.78
C GLN A 204 -15.23 11.76 -10.30
N PRO A 205 -16.47 11.62 -10.83
CA PRO A 205 -17.23 12.75 -11.33
C PRO A 205 -17.65 13.69 -10.20
N ILE A 206 -17.55 14.99 -10.43
CA ILE A 206 -18.06 16.00 -9.51
C ILE A 206 -19.55 16.18 -9.76
N SER A 207 -20.38 15.69 -8.84
CA SER A 207 -21.82 15.85 -8.92
C SER A 207 -22.24 17.21 -8.36
N SER A 208 -22.67 18.12 -9.24
CA SER A 208 -23.27 19.41 -8.87
C SER A 208 -24.25 19.85 -9.94
N ASP A 209 -25.43 20.30 -9.53
CA ASP A 209 -26.44 20.85 -10.45
C ASP A 209 -25.90 22.04 -11.26
N GLN A 210 -24.97 22.80 -10.66
CA GLN A 210 -24.30 23.93 -11.32
C GLN A 210 -23.35 23.49 -12.45
N LEU A 211 -22.98 22.21 -12.52
CA LEU A 211 -22.10 21.65 -13.53
C LEU A 211 -22.86 20.86 -14.61
N ALA A 212 -24.16 20.61 -14.45
CA ALA A 212 -24.94 19.72 -15.30
C ALA A 212 -24.86 20.06 -16.80
N GLY A 213 -24.96 21.35 -17.15
CA GLY A 213 -24.84 21.80 -18.54
C GLY A 213 -23.45 21.55 -19.14
N GLY A 214 -22.40 21.73 -18.34
CA GLY A 214 -21.03 21.41 -18.75
C GLY A 214 -20.81 19.90 -18.93
N ILE A 215 -21.40 19.08 -18.06
CA ILE A 215 -21.34 17.61 -18.14
C ILE A 215 -21.99 17.15 -19.45
N GLN A 216 -23.18 17.67 -19.77
CA GLN A 216 -23.88 17.40 -21.02
C GLN A 216 -23.01 17.73 -22.24
N GLU A 217 -22.41 18.94 -22.27
CA GLU A 217 -21.55 19.37 -23.39
C GLU A 217 -20.34 18.43 -23.59
N ILE A 218 -19.72 17.97 -22.50
CA ILE A 218 -18.60 17.02 -22.58
C ILE A 218 -19.06 15.65 -23.03
N ASN A 219 -20.18 15.15 -22.50
CA ASN A 219 -20.77 13.87 -22.87
C ASN A 219 -21.09 13.81 -24.38
N ASP A 220 -21.67 14.87 -24.94
CA ASP A 220 -21.98 14.95 -26.38
C ASP A 220 -20.72 14.91 -27.27
N ARG A 221 -19.59 15.40 -26.76
CA ARG A 221 -18.31 15.39 -27.50
C ARG A 221 -17.64 14.03 -27.41
N ILE A 222 -17.62 13.41 -26.24
CA ILE A 222 -17.00 12.08 -26.06
C ILE A 222 -17.81 10.99 -26.77
N ALA A 223 -19.13 11.14 -26.91
CA ALA A 223 -19.99 10.17 -27.61
C ALA A 223 -19.51 9.88 -29.04
N ARG A 224 -18.84 10.84 -29.69
CA ARG A 224 -18.28 10.70 -31.04
C ARG A 224 -16.99 9.87 -31.10
N HIS A 225 -16.43 9.53 -29.95
CA HIS A 225 -15.18 8.77 -29.80
C HIS A 225 -15.39 7.38 -29.19
N ILE A 226 -16.63 7.04 -28.84
CA ILE A 226 -17.03 5.74 -28.31
C ILE A 226 -17.47 4.88 -29.49
N ASN A 227 -16.84 3.72 -29.66
CA ASN A 227 -17.34 2.68 -30.57
C ASN A 227 -17.93 1.52 -29.77
N ASP A 228 -18.87 0.80 -30.38
CA ASP A 228 -19.47 -0.39 -29.76
C ASP A 228 -18.39 -1.45 -29.48
N GLY A 229 -18.32 -1.91 -28.23
CA GLY A 229 -17.35 -2.90 -27.78
C GLY A 229 -15.95 -2.36 -27.43
N ASP A 230 -15.75 -1.03 -27.44
CA ASP A 230 -14.49 -0.42 -26.99
C ASP A 230 -14.27 -0.69 -25.49
N SER A 231 -13.09 -1.25 -25.15
CA SER A 231 -12.59 -1.27 -23.77
C SER A 231 -11.97 0.07 -23.38
N PHE A 232 -11.87 0.35 -22.08
CA PHE A 232 -11.16 1.54 -21.61
C PHE A 232 -9.67 1.47 -21.98
N ASP A 233 -9.16 2.55 -22.58
CA ASP A 233 -7.74 2.75 -22.87
C ASP A 233 -7.33 4.14 -22.35
N LEU A 234 -6.52 4.16 -21.30
CA LEU A 234 -6.05 5.39 -20.66
C LEU A 234 -5.36 6.32 -21.66
N LYS A 235 -4.55 5.79 -22.57
CA LYS A 235 -3.81 6.60 -23.56
C LYS A 235 -4.78 7.26 -24.54
N LYS A 236 -5.69 6.47 -25.13
CA LYS A 236 -6.75 6.98 -26.01
C LYS A 236 -7.52 8.12 -25.34
N TRP A 237 -7.98 7.90 -24.11
CA TRP A 237 -8.82 8.88 -23.40
C TRP A 237 -8.05 10.12 -22.94
N THR A 238 -6.78 9.97 -22.55
CA THR A 238 -5.87 11.09 -22.27
C THR A 238 -5.77 12.01 -23.50
N GLU A 239 -5.55 11.44 -24.69
CA GLU A 239 -5.43 12.20 -25.94
C GLU A 239 -6.77 12.86 -26.37
N VAL A 240 -7.90 12.17 -26.19
CA VAL A 240 -9.23 12.72 -26.49
C VAL A 240 -9.55 13.91 -25.59
N TYR A 241 -9.43 13.76 -24.27
CA TYR A 241 -9.71 14.84 -23.32
C TYR A 241 -8.71 15.98 -23.43
N GLY A 242 -7.43 15.70 -23.70
CA GLY A 242 -6.43 16.73 -23.97
C GLY A 242 -6.79 17.60 -25.18
N ARG A 243 -7.30 16.98 -26.25
CA ARG A 243 -7.81 17.72 -27.43
C ARG A 243 -9.05 18.54 -27.10
N ILE A 244 -10.01 17.97 -26.38
CA ILE A 244 -11.24 18.70 -25.97
C ILE A 244 -10.87 19.92 -25.14
N PHE A 245 -10.05 19.75 -24.09
CA PHE A 245 -9.61 20.83 -23.21
C PHE A 245 -8.79 21.92 -23.94
N SER A 246 -8.06 21.54 -24.98
CA SER A 246 -7.22 22.48 -25.74
C SER A 246 -7.98 23.28 -26.79
N LYS A 247 -9.17 22.84 -27.21
CA LYS A 247 -9.92 23.50 -28.29
C LYS A 247 -10.63 24.78 -27.83
N PRO A 248 -10.63 25.85 -28.64
CA PRO A 248 -11.45 27.06 -28.40
C PRO A 248 -12.96 26.79 -28.43
N GLU A 249 -13.36 25.65 -29.00
CA GLU A 249 -14.74 25.28 -29.25
C GLU A 249 -15.52 24.88 -27.98
N VAL A 250 -14.85 24.59 -26.85
CA VAL A 250 -15.54 24.33 -25.57
C VAL A 250 -16.05 25.66 -25.05
N LYS A 251 -17.37 25.81 -24.99
CA LYS A 251 -17.98 27.15 -24.89
C LYS A 251 -18.24 27.57 -23.44
N THR A 252 -18.60 26.62 -22.58
CA THR A 252 -18.99 26.90 -21.20
C THR A 252 -17.79 26.76 -20.24
N ASN A 253 -17.79 27.54 -19.17
CA ASN A 253 -16.72 27.47 -18.15
C ASN A 253 -16.77 26.14 -17.38
N GLU A 254 -17.98 25.61 -17.21
CA GLU A 254 -18.29 24.33 -16.61
C GLU A 254 -17.71 23.19 -17.46
N ALA A 255 -17.94 23.19 -18.78
CA ALA A 255 -17.37 22.18 -19.66
C ALA A 255 -15.84 22.24 -19.70
N ILE A 256 -15.25 23.43 -19.69
CA ILE A 256 -13.79 23.60 -19.61
C ILE A 256 -13.25 23.04 -18.29
N LEU A 257 -13.92 23.33 -17.16
CA LEU A 257 -13.56 22.77 -15.87
C LEU A 257 -13.59 21.24 -15.92
N ILE A 258 -14.71 20.66 -16.36
CA ILE A 258 -14.90 19.20 -16.39
C ILE A 258 -13.86 18.52 -17.29
N ALA A 259 -13.70 19.00 -18.53
CA ALA A 259 -12.70 18.46 -19.44
C ALA A 259 -11.29 18.58 -18.87
N GLY A 260 -10.96 19.72 -18.25
CA GLY A 260 -9.67 19.95 -17.62
C GLY A 260 -9.42 19.04 -16.42
N LEU A 261 -10.41 18.85 -15.53
CA LEU A 261 -10.26 18.01 -14.34
C LEU A 261 -10.16 16.52 -14.69
N VAL A 262 -10.93 16.04 -15.67
CA VAL A 262 -10.80 14.66 -16.17
C VAL A 262 -9.47 14.45 -16.89
N TYR A 263 -9.07 15.39 -17.75
CA TYR A 263 -7.76 15.33 -18.40
C TYR A 263 -6.63 15.33 -17.38
N HIS A 264 -6.73 16.16 -16.35
CA HIS A 264 -5.80 16.15 -15.22
C HIS A 264 -5.75 14.77 -14.54
N GLY A 265 -6.89 14.15 -14.20
CA GLY A 265 -6.93 12.80 -13.61
C GLY A 265 -6.16 11.78 -14.44
N PHE A 266 -6.41 11.74 -15.75
CA PHE A 266 -5.71 10.84 -16.66
C PHE A 266 -4.21 11.13 -16.78
N LEU A 267 -3.79 12.40 -16.77
CA LEU A 267 -2.37 12.75 -16.71
C LEU A 267 -1.72 12.29 -15.40
N VAL A 268 -2.44 12.39 -14.27
CA VAL A 268 -1.94 11.85 -12.99
C VAL A 268 -1.80 10.33 -13.04
N ARG A 269 -2.76 9.62 -13.65
CA ARG A 269 -2.66 8.17 -13.91
C ARG A 269 -1.51 7.79 -14.84
N ALA A 270 -1.25 8.57 -15.89
CA ALA A 270 -0.08 8.39 -16.75
C ALA A 270 1.24 8.73 -16.02
N GLY A 271 1.19 9.53 -14.95
CA GLY A 271 2.36 10.03 -14.24
C GLY A 271 3.01 11.23 -14.92
N GLU A 272 2.26 11.95 -15.74
CA GLU A 272 2.69 13.12 -16.51
C GLU A 272 2.62 14.40 -15.65
N HIS A 273 3.51 14.48 -14.65
CA HIS A 273 3.44 15.49 -13.59
C HIS A 273 3.37 16.94 -14.10
N ARG A 274 4.27 17.28 -15.03
CA ARG A 274 4.38 18.64 -15.60
C ARG A 274 3.12 19.04 -16.34
N GLN A 275 2.56 18.12 -17.13
CA GLN A 275 1.34 18.35 -17.88
C GLN A 275 0.14 18.50 -16.94
N ALA A 276 0.04 17.67 -15.90
CA ALA A 276 -1.02 17.77 -14.91
C ALA A 276 -1.03 19.14 -14.20
N ASN A 277 0.13 19.64 -13.78
CA ASN A 277 0.22 21.00 -13.22
C ASN A 277 -0.21 22.07 -14.24
N ALA A 278 0.26 21.97 -15.49
CA ALA A 278 -0.07 22.94 -16.53
C ALA A 278 -1.59 23.04 -16.78
N VAL A 279 -2.32 21.93 -16.67
CA VAL A 279 -3.79 21.92 -16.73
C VAL A 279 -4.41 22.71 -15.58
N LEU A 280 -3.98 22.46 -14.34
CA LEU A 280 -4.48 23.19 -13.16
C LEU A 280 -4.13 24.68 -13.19
N ASP A 281 -2.94 25.02 -13.66
CA ASP A 281 -2.49 26.41 -13.83
C ASP A 281 -3.35 27.14 -14.86
N ARG A 282 -3.64 26.49 -16.00
CA ARG A 282 -4.50 27.04 -17.04
C ARG A 282 -5.94 27.24 -16.56
N LEU A 283 -6.49 26.28 -15.79
CA LEU A 283 -7.81 26.42 -15.19
C LEU A 283 -7.84 27.58 -14.18
N HIS A 284 -6.84 27.66 -13.31
CA HIS A 284 -6.74 28.71 -12.31
C HIS A 284 -6.65 30.10 -12.94
N GLN A 285 -5.74 30.31 -13.90
CA GLN A 285 -5.58 31.57 -14.62
C GLN A 285 -6.83 31.98 -15.41
N ARG A 286 -7.63 31.00 -15.86
CA ARG A 286 -8.88 31.28 -16.57
C ARG A 286 -9.92 31.84 -15.61
N PHE A 287 -10.13 31.19 -14.46
CA PHE A 287 -11.21 31.57 -13.55
C PHE A 287 -10.87 32.79 -12.70
N GLU A 288 -9.59 33.00 -12.37
CA GLU A 288 -9.13 34.22 -11.66
C GLU A 288 -9.47 35.52 -12.42
N LYS A 289 -9.60 35.45 -13.75
CA LYS A 289 -9.93 36.61 -14.60
C LYS A 289 -11.43 36.94 -14.65
N ILE A 290 -12.29 36.13 -14.03
CA ILE A 290 -13.74 36.27 -14.11
C ILE A 290 -14.26 36.75 -12.75
N THR A 291 -14.91 37.90 -12.72
CA THR A 291 -15.26 38.60 -11.48
C THR A 291 -16.59 38.19 -10.86
N GLN A 292 -17.44 37.42 -11.55
CA GLN A 292 -18.75 36.99 -11.04
C GLN A 292 -19.12 35.58 -11.54
N GLY A 293 -19.69 34.75 -10.66
CA GLY A 293 -20.35 33.49 -11.02
C GLY A 293 -19.43 32.30 -11.26
N VAL A 294 -18.17 32.37 -10.82
CA VAL A 294 -17.17 31.28 -10.96
C VAL A 294 -16.59 30.82 -9.62
N GLU A 295 -17.13 31.29 -8.50
CA GLU A 295 -16.60 31.02 -7.15
C GLU A 295 -16.55 29.51 -6.86
N LEU A 296 -17.56 28.77 -7.34
CA LEU A 296 -17.56 27.30 -7.27
C LEU A 296 -16.40 26.70 -8.07
N LEU A 297 -16.22 27.14 -9.33
CA LEU A 297 -15.20 26.59 -10.23
C LEU A 297 -13.79 26.86 -9.69
N GLU A 298 -13.53 28.07 -9.20
CA GLU A 298 -12.28 28.43 -8.54
C GLU A 298 -12.02 27.57 -7.30
N SER A 299 -13.05 27.36 -6.48
CA SER A 299 -12.93 26.52 -5.29
C SER A 299 -12.60 25.07 -5.65
N LEU A 300 -13.23 24.51 -6.69
CA LEU A 300 -12.95 23.15 -7.17
C LEU A 300 -11.52 23.02 -7.73
N VAL A 301 -11.02 24.01 -8.46
CA VAL A 301 -9.63 24.02 -8.95
C VAL A 301 -8.64 24.11 -7.78
N ARG A 302 -8.91 24.96 -6.79
CA ARG A 302 -8.08 25.08 -5.57
C ARG A 302 -8.06 23.79 -4.78
N GLU A 303 -9.21 23.16 -4.60
CA GLU A 303 -9.33 21.86 -3.92
C GLU A 303 -8.57 20.77 -4.68
N ARG A 304 -8.70 20.71 -6.01
CA ARG A 304 -7.96 19.76 -6.84
C ARG A 304 -6.44 19.96 -6.74
N ARG A 305 -5.96 21.21 -6.75
CA ARG A 305 -4.54 21.54 -6.55
C ARG A 305 -4.03 21.08 -5.19
N GLU A 306 -4.79 21.31 -4.13
CA GLU A 306 -4.42 20.84 -2.79
C GLU A 306 -4.42 19.32 -2.70
N SER A 307 -5.46 18.65 -3.21
CA SER A 307 -5.52 17.18 -3.24
C SER A 307 -4.36 16.59 -4.06
N TYR A 308 -3.99 17.21 -5.18
CA TYR A 308 -2.85 16.78 -5.99
C TYR A 308 -1.51 16.94 -5.25
N ARG A 309 -1.33 18.05 -4.50
CA ARG A 309 -0.17 18.20 -3.61
C ARG A 309 -0.11 17.09 -2.56
N ARG A 310 -1.24 16.76 -1.92
CA ARG A 310 -1.32 15.68 -0.93
C ARG A 310 -1.03 14.31 -1.52
N TYR A 311 -1.55 14.02 -2.71
CA TYR A 311 -1.21 12.83 -3.49
C TYR A 311 0.31 12.71 -3.65
N ARG A 312 0.98 13.76 -4.11
CA ARG A 312 2.45 13.73 -4.29
C ARG A 312 3.21 13.49 -3.00
N THR A 313 2.78 14.12 -1.90
CA THR A 313 3.38 13.89 -0.58
C THR A 313 3.27 12.43 -0.17
N LEU A 314 2.12 11.78 -0.36
CA LEU A 314 1.94 10.37 -0.04
C LEU A 314 2.76 9.47 -0.97
N THR A 315 2.83 9.77 -2.27
CA THR A 315 3.64 9.02 -3.23
C THR A 315 5.13 9.09 -2.91
N ASP A 316 5.68 10.27 -2.60
CA ASP A 316 7.10 10.41 -2.23
C ASP A 316 7.41 9.77 -0.87
N LEU A 317 6.48 9.85 0.09
CA LEU A 317 6.60 9.16 1.37
C LEU A 317 6.60 7.64 1.20
N ALA A 318 5.74 7.10 0.32
CA ALA A 318 5.71 5.68 -0.01
C ALA A 318 7.07 5.21 -0.54
N ALA A 319 7.63 5.91 -1.53
CA ALA A 319 8.97 5.61 -2.06
C ALA A 319 10.01 5.63 -0.93
N THR A 320 10.04 6.71 -0.15
CA THR A 320 11.01 6.88 0.95
C THR A 320 10.94 5.74 1.96
N LYS A 321 9.73 5.34 2.37
CA LYS A 321 9.53 4.28 3.36
C LYS A 321 9.79 2.88 2.79
N PHE A 322 9.51 2.63 1.51
CA PHE A 322 9.95 1.38 0.87
C PHE A 322 11.47 1.29 0.76
N ILE A 323 12.16 2.39 0.44
CA ILE A 323 13.63 2.43 0.42
C ILE A 323 14.20 2.15 1.81
N GLU A 324 13.62 2.75 2.86
CA GLU A 324 13.98 2.49 4.26
C GLU A 324 13.77 1.01 4.62
N ALA A 325 12.62 0.43 4.24
CA ALA A 325 12.30 -0.97 4.45
C ALA A 325 13.27 -1.92 3.74
N ILE A 326 13.67 -1.61 2.50
CA ILE A 326 14.71 -2.37 1.80
C ILE A 326 16.02 -2.30 2.58
N ARG A 327 16.48 -1.11 2.99
CA ARG A 327 17.74 -0.96 3.77
C ARG A 327 17.71 -1.73 5.09
N GLN A 328 16.52 -1.84 5.68
CA GLN A 328 16.27 -2.63 6.89
C GLN A 328 16.12 -4.12 6.57
N GLU A 329 16.20 -4.57 5.32
CA GLU A 329 16.03 -5.98 4.91
C GLU A 329 14.66 -6.57 5.34
N GLU A 330 13.62 -5.74 5.30
CA GLU A 330 12.24 -6.18 5.52
C GLU A 330 11.69 -7.00 4.33
N PHE A 331 12.41 -7.07 3.21
CA PHE A 331 12.02 -7.83 2.02
C PHE A 331 13.09 -8.86 1.65
N SER A 332 12.64 -10.08 1.40
CA SER A 332 13.46 -11.16 0.86
C SER A 332 13.77 -10.91 -0.62
N ARG A 333 14.83 -11.54 -1.13
CA ARG A 333 15.26 -11.41 -2.53
C ARG A 333 14.13 -11.62 -3.54
N PRO A 334 13.27 -12.66 -3.43
CA PRO A 334 12.18 -12.89 -4.38
C PRO A 334 11.15 -11.75 -4.44
N ARG A 335 11.03 -10.94 -3.38
CA ARG A 335 10.07 -9.83 -3.30
C ARG A 335 10.63 -8.50 -3.80
N LEU A 336 11.95 -8.38 -3.91
CA LEU A 336 12.59 -7.13 -4.33
C LEU A 336 12.11 -6.62 -5.71
N PRO A 337 11.92 -7.44 -6.77
CA PRO A 337 11.49 -6.91 -8.07
C PRO A 337 10.19 -6.09 -8.02
N GLU A 338 9.18 -6.57 -7.29
CA GLU A 338 7.90 -5.88 -7.12
C GLU A 338 8.08 -4.55 -6.36
N VAL A 339 8.84 -4.59 -5.25
CA VAL A 339 9.08 -3.39 -4.43
C VAL A 339 9.89 -2.34 -5.20
N LEU A 340 10.87 -2.77 -6.00
CA LEU A 340 11.66 -1.86 -6.86
C LEU A 340 10.78 -1.17 -7.90
N LEU A 341 9.83 -1.88 -8.51
CA LEU A 341 8.89 -1.27 -9.46
C LEU A 341 8.03 -0.22 -8.76
N VAL A 342 7.48 -0.53 -7.59
CA VAL A 342 6.66 0.41 -6.80
C VAL A 342 7.45 1.66 -6.42
N ILE A 343 8.72 1.51 -6.02
CA ILE A 343 9.59 2.65 -5.72
C ILE A 343 9.83 3.48 -6.99
N ALA A 344 10.17 2.84 -8.11
CA ALA A 344 10.45 3.53 -9.37
C ALA A 344 9.22 4.32 -9.88
N GLU A 345 8.04 3.70 -9.89
CA GLU A 345 6.78 4.36 -10.24
C GLU A 345 6.44 5.50 -9.29
N SER A 346 6.64 5.31 -7.98
CA SER A 346 6.39 6.36 -6.99
C SER A 346 7.31 7.57 -7.21
N LEU A 347 8.60 7.34 -7.44
CA LEU A 347 9.58 8.40 -7.74
C LEU A 347 9.26 9.10 -9.06
N ARG A 348 8.86 8.35 -10.09
CA ARG A 348 8.46 8.92 -11.39
C ARG A 348 7.26 9.85 -11.21
N ARG A 349 6.24 9.39 -10.48
CA ARG A 349 5.00 10.11 -10.21
C ARG A 349 5.16 11.28 -9.24
N SER A 350 6.23 11.31 -8.45
CA SER A 350 6.61 12.46 -7.62
C SER A 350 7.52 13.46 -8.34
N ASP A 351 7.80 13.27 -9.64
CA ASP A 351 8.68 14.10 -10.50
C ASP A 351 10.19 13.97 -10.19
N ARG A 352 10.59 12.84 -9.59
CA ARG A 352 11.99 12.51 -9.29
C ARG A 352 12.56 11.60 -10.38
N LEU A 353 12.51 12.08 -11.62
CA LEU A 353 12.74 11.28 -12.83
C LEU A 353 14.13 10.62 -12.89
N ALA A 354 15.17 11.36 -12.48
CA ALA A 354 16.54 10.83 -12.46
C ALA A 354 16.68 9.65 -11.48
N ASP A 355 16.10 9.78 -10.28
CA ASP A 355 16.11 8.69 -9.30
C ASP A 355 15.29 7.51 -9.82
N ALA A 356 14.06 7.74 -10.31
CA ALA A 356 13.19 6.70 -10.86
C ALA A 356 13.90 5.87 -11.93
N ALA A 357 14.65 6.52 -12.82
CA ALA A 357 15.41 5.86 -13.86
C ALA A 357 16.48 4.90 -13.31
N GLN A 358 17.15 5.24 -12.21
CA GLN A 358 18.10 4.33 -11.55
C GLN A 358 17.42 3.10 -10.95
N TRP A 359 16.21 3.27 -10.41
CA TRP A 359 15.42 2.17 -9.86
C TRP A 359 14.88 1.24 -10.95
N TYR A 360 14.42 1.78 -12.08
CA TYR A 360 14.08 0.97 -13.26
C TYR A 360 15.30 0.24 -13.84
N LEU A 361 16.45 0.92 -13.95
CA LEU A 361 17.69 0.28 -14.39
C LEU A 361 18.06 -0.90 -13.49
N CYS A 362 18.03 -0.71 -12.16
CA CYS A 362 18.27 -1.79 -11.21
C CYS A 362 17.30 -2.96 -11.43
N LEU A 363 16.00 -2.70 -11.50
CA LEU A 363 14.99 -3.72 -11.75
C LEU A 363 15.21 -4.47 -13.08
N GLY A 364 15.57 -3.74 -14.14
CA GLY A 364 15.89 -4.30 -15.45
C GLY A 364 17.12 -5.21 -15.41
N LEU A 365 18.14 -4.88 -14.61
CA LEU A 365 19.39 -5.64 -14.53
C LEU A 365 19.34 -6.85 -13.58
N MET A 366 18.32 -6.94 -12.71
CA MET A 366 18.17 -8.08 -11.79
C MET A 366 18.07 -9.42 -12.54
N ALA A 367 18.80 -10.43 -12.06
CA ALA A 367 18.78 -11.77 -12.65
C ALA A 367 17.37 -12.38 -12.67
N GLU A 368 16.58 -12.11 -11.62
CA GLU A 368 15.19 -12.55 -11.45
C GLU A 368 14.28 -12.10 -12.59
N THR A 369 14.57 -10.95 -13.21
CA THR A 369 13.75 -10.39 -14.29
C THR A 369 14.17 -10.89 -15.67
N GLN A 370 15.24 -11.70 -15.76
CA GLN A 370 15.72 -12.36 -16.98
C GLN A 370 16.12 -11.39 -18.12
N PRO A 371 17.07 -10.47 -17.90
CA PRO A 371 17.45 -9.43 -18.88
C PRO A 371 17.84 -9.98 -20.25
N LYS A 372 18.54 -11.11 -20.29
CA LYS A 372 18.94 -11.75 -21.55
C LYS A 372 17.72 -12.19 -22.37
N LEU A 373 16.77 -12.90 -21.74
CA LEU A 373 15.56 -13.35 -22.42
C LEU A 373 14.71 -12.17 -22.91
N ARG A 374 14.63 -11.08 -22.14
CA ARG A 374 13.95 -9.85 -22.58
C ARG A 374 14.64 -9.21 -23.78
N ALA A 375 15.98 -9.19 -23.80
CA ALA A 375 16.73 -8.69 -24.95
C ALA A 375 16.46 -9.54 -26.21
N ASP A 376 16.42 -10.87 -26.07
CA ASP A 376 16.11 -11.80 -27.17
C ASP A 376 14.68 -11.56 -27.70
N ILE A 377 13.67 -11.44 -26.83
CA ILE A 377 12.28 -11.12 -27.20
C ILE A 377 12.21 -9.80 -27.99
N ARG A 378 12.97 -8.78 -27.55
CA ARG A 378 13.01 -7.48 -28.23
C ARG A 378 13.70 -7.55 -29.59
N ALA A 379 14.76 -8.34 -29.72
CA ALA A 379 15.46 -8.55 -30.99
C ALA A 379 14.55 -9.21 -32.05
N GLU A 380 13.56 -10.01 -31.61
CA GLU A 380 12.52 -10.57 -32.48
C GLU A 380 11.40 -9.58 -32.83
N GLY A 381 11.44 -8.34 -32.34
CA GLY A 381 10.39 -7.34 -32.53
C GLY A 381 9.09 -7.68 -31.79
N LYS A 382 9.16 -8.49 -30.73
CA LYS A 382 8.01 -8.96 -29.96
C LYS A 382 7.96 -8.30 -28.58
N ALA A 383 6.83 -8.51 -27.90
CA ALA A 383 6.67 -8.28 -26.47
C ALA A 383 6.47 -9.63 -25.76
N PRO A 384 6.75 -9.72 -24.44
CA PRO A 384 6.44 -10.91 -23.65
C PRO A 384 4.97 -11.29 -23.78
N SER A 385 4.69 -12.60 -23.81
CA SER A 385 3.31 -13.08 -23.76
C SER A 385 2.69 -12.78 -22.39
N VAL A 386 1.35 -12.78 -22.33
CA VAL A 386 0.62 -12.65 -21.05
C VAL A 386 0.91 -13.77 -20.06
N GLU A 387 1.34 -14.94 -20.56
CA GLU A 387 1.72 -16.11 -19.76
C GLU A 387 3.21 -16.09 -19.35
N ALA A 388 3.97 -15.08 -19.78
CA ALA A 388 5.38 -14.98 -19.42
C ALA A 388 5.54 -14.87 -17.90
N PRO A 389 6.65 -15.38 -17.33
CA PRO A 389 6.89 -15.32 -15.88
C PRO A 389 6.72 -13.92 -15.32
N TYR A 390 6.07 -13.80 -14.17
CA TYR A 390 5.71 -12.51 -13.57
C TYR A 390 6.89 -11.53 -13.47
N HIS A 391 8.05 -11.98 -12.95
CA HIS A 391 9.24 -11.11 -12.85
C HIS A 391 9.82 -10.69 -14.20
N LEU A 392 9.62 -11.47 -15.26
CA LEU A 392 10.00 -11.07 -16.62
C LEU A 392 9.14 -9.89 -17.08
N GLN A 393 7.84 -9.91 -16.78
CA GLN A 393 6.94 -8.79 -17.07
C GLN A 393 7.35 -7.53 -16.32
N LEU A 394 7.73 -7.64 -15.03
CA LEU A 394 8.22 -6.49 -14.25
C LEU A 394 9.49 -5.88 -14.86
N GLY A 395 10.45 -6.71 -15.27
CA GLY A 395 11.64 -6.23 -15.97
C GLY A 395 11.32 -5.58 -17.32
N TRP A 396 10.30 -6.08 -18.02
CA TRP A 396 9.87 -5.50 -19.29
C TRP A 396 9.25 -4.11 -19.12
N ILE A 397 8.41 -3.94 -18.10
CA ILE A 397 7.85 -2.63 -17.72
C ILE A 397 9.00 -1.66 -17.38
N ALA A 398 9.99 -2.12 -16.62
CA ALA A 398 11.15 -1.32 -16.27
C ALA A 398 11.93 -0.84 -17.51
N ASP A 399 12.20 -1.74 -18.46
CA ASP A 399 12.89 -1.39 -19.71
C ASP A 399 12.10 -0.33 -20.51
N GLN A 400 10.76 -0.47 -20.59
CA GLN A 400 9.90 0.47 -21.31
C GLN A 400 9.86 1.85 -20.66
N GLN A 401 9.71 1.91 -19.33
CA GLN A 401 9.70 3.18 -18.61
C GLN A 401 11.06 3.86 -18.64
N LEU A 402 12.15 3.09 -18.55
CA LEU A 402 13.51 3.60 -18.71
C LEU A 402 13.73 4.22 -20.10
N ALA A 403 13.29 3.56 -21.17
CA ALA A 403 13.37 4.09 -22.52
C ALA A 403 12.61 5.42 -22.67
N ARG A 404 11.38 5.51 -22.14
CA ARG A 404 10.59 6.75 -22.14
C ARG A 404 11.28 7.89 -21.39
N LEU A 405 11.93 7.60 -20.25
CA LEU A 405 12.67 8.60 -19.49
C LEU A 405 13.91 9.10 -20.25
N ILE A 406 14.62 8.20 -20.94
CA ILE A 406 15.75 8.57 -21.81
C ILE A 406 15.27 9.45 -22.97
N GLU A 407 14.17 9.09 -23.63
CA GLU A 407 13.53 9.91 -24.67
C GLU A 407 13.12 11.30 -24.14
N ALA A 408 12.70 11.38 -22.87
CA ALA A 408 12.39 12.63 -22.18
C ALA A 408 13.62 13.42 -21.71
N GLY A 409 14.84 12.95 -22.01
CA GLY A 409 16.11 13.64 -21.72
C GLY A 409 16.75 13.28 -20.38
N VAL A 410 16.32 12.21 -19.71
CA VAL A 410 16.97 11.71 -18.48
C VAL A 410 18.21 10.89 -18.85
N THR A 411 19.38 11.33 -18.38
CA THR A 411 20.64 10.59 -18.59
C THR A 411 20.76 9.43 -17.61
N VAL A 412 21.05 8.23 -18.13
CA VAL A 412 21.25 7.01 -17.36
C VAL A 412 22.44 6.24 -17.95
N GLY A 413 23.31 5.70 -17.10
CA GLY A 413 24.43 4.85 -17.53
C GLY A 413 24.07 3.36 -17.52
N ASP A 414 25.07 2.49 -17.70
CA ASP A 414 24.87 1.04 -17.72
C ASP A 414 24.75 0.41 -16.31
N VAL A 415 25.10 1.16 -15.27
CA VAL A 415 25.00 0.76 -13.86
C VAL A 415 24.34 1.85 -13.02
N PRO A 416 23.66 1.51 -11.91
CA PRO A 416 23.06 2.49 -11.02
C PRO A 416 24.04 3.52 -10.47
N GLN A 417 23.68 4.80 -10.57
CA GLN A 417 24.43 5.97 -10.11
C GLN A 417 23.60 6.85 -9.16
N GLY A 418 24.22 7.90 -8.61
CA GLY A 418 23.56 8.87 -7.72
C GLY A 418 23.41 8.42 -6.27
N GLY A 419 22.53 9.08 -5.52
CA GLY A 419 22.41 8.91 -4.06
C GLY A 419 21.96 7.52 -3.60
N TYR A 420 21.33 6.74 -4.48
CA TYR A 420 20.88 5.38 -4.19
C TYR A 420 21.84 4.29 -4.70
N ALA A 421 22.91 4.67 -5.42
CA ALA A 421 23.86 3.71 -6.01
C ALA A 421 24.40 2.67 -5.02
N PRO A 422 24.79 3.00 -3.77
CA PRO A 422 25.28 1.97 -2.84
C PRO A 422 24.26 0.86 -2.58
N LEU A 423 22.99 1.21 -2.41
CA LEU A 423 21.93 0.23 -2.17
C LEU A 423 21.61 -0.58 -3.43
N LEU A 424 21.48 0.10 -4.58
CA LEU A 424 21.12 -0.55 -5.83
C LEU A 424 22.23 -1.49 -6.32
N ASN A 425 23.50 -1.11 -6.15
CA ASN A 425 24.63 -1.96 -6.48
C ASN A 425 24.77 -3.14 -5.51
N ALA A 426 24.45 -2.97 -4.22
CA ALA A 426 24.38 -4.10 -3.29
C ALA A 426 23.30 -5.13 -3.72
N ILE A 427 22.16 -4.65 -4.23
CA ILE A 427 21.11 -5.50 -4.82
C ILE A 427 21.62 -6.21 -6.07
N LEU A 428 22.28 -5.53 -7.00
CA LEU A 428 22.71 -6.16 -8.25
C LEU A 428 23.90 -7.12 -8.09
N PHE A 429 24.88 -6.74 -7.28
CA PHE A 429 26.22 -7.34 -7.34
C PHE A 429 26.66 -8.02 -6.04
N GLU A 430 26.08 -7.66 -4.89
CA GLU A 430 26.52 -8.18 -3.57
C GLU A 430 25.55 -9.22 -2.99
N GLY A 431 24.43 -9.50 -3.67
CA GLY A 431 23.45 -10.48 -3.23
C GLY A 431 22.50 -9.97 -2.14
N PHE A 432 22.31 -8.65 -2.00
CA PHE A 432 21.36 -8.08 -1.04
C PHE A 432 19.98 -8.72 -1.14
N GLY A 433 19.38 -8.99 0.02
CA GLY A 433 18.09 -9.67 0.16
C GLY A 433 18.20 -11.20 0.26
N ASN A 434 19.40 -11.77 0.11
CA ASN A 434 19.64 -13.19 0.36
C ASN A 434 20.17 -13.43 1.80
N PRO A 435 20.03 -14.66 2.34
CA PRO A 435 20.53 -15.00 3.66
C PRO A 435 22.03 -14.78 3.84
N GLU A 436 22.82 -15.01 2.78
CA GLU A 436 24.28 -14.92 2.79
C GLU A 436 24.79 -13.47 2.83
N PHE A 437 23.94 -12.50 2.47
CA PHE A 437 24.31 -11.10 2.49
C PHE A 437 24.52 -10.62 3.94
N LYS A 438 25.72 -10.11 4.22
CA LYS A 438 26.10 -9.58 5.53
C LYS A 438 25.95 -8.06 5.54
N ASN A 439 24.86 -7.57 6.09
CA ASN A 439 24.68 -6.14 6.29
C ASN A 439 25.58 -5.62 7.41
N PRO A 440 26.56 -4.75 7.12
CA PRO A 440 27.52 -4.27 8.12
C PRO A 440 26.87 -3.34 9.16
N ALA A 441 25.72 -2.74 8.85
CA ALA A 441 25.00 -1.86 9.75
C ALA A 441 24.11 -2.63 10.75
N TRP A 442 23.82 -3.90 10.49
CA TRP A 442 22.99 -4.71 11.37
C TRP A 442 23.85 -5.47 12.40
N LYS A 443 23.39 -5.50 13.64
CA LYS A 443 24.00 -6.30 14.72
C LYS A 443 22.89 -7.01 15.49
N PRO A 444 23.12 -8.25 15.96
CA PRO A 444 22.15 -8.93 16.80
C PRO A 444 22.00 -8.15 18.11
N ILE A 445 20.76 -8.07 18.60
CA ILE A 445 20.46 -7.67 19.96
C ILE A 445 21.17 -8.65 20.91
N LYS A 446 21.77 -8.11 21.98
CA LYS A 446 22.45 -8.85 23.04
C LYS A 446 21.99 -8.35 24.40
N ASP A 447 22.28 -9.12 25.44
CA ASP A 447 22.05 -8.77 26.85
C ASP A 447 20.56 -8.53 27.19
N ALA A 448 19.65 -9.10 26.40
CA ALA A 448 18.23 -9.06 26.65
C ALA A 448 17.83 -9.96 27.84
N THR A 449 16.58 -9.83 28.28
CA THR A 449 16.02 -10.62 29.39
C THR A 449 15.61 -12.03 28.95
N GLN A 450 15.43 -12.93 29.93
CA GLN A 450 14.84 -14.25 29.70
C GLN A 450 13.47 -14.15 29.01
N LYS A 451 12.66 -13.14 29.34
CA LYS A 451 11.34 -12.93 28.74
C LYS A 451 11.44 -12.62 27.24
N GLU A 452 12.39 -11.79 26.83
CA GLU A 452 12.62 -11.48 25.42
C GLU A 452 13.19 -12.68 24.66
N CYS A 453 14.07 -13.46 25.29
CA CYS A 453 14.53 -14.73 24.73
C CYS A 453 13.38 -15.72 24.51
N LEU A 454 12.49 -15.85 25.50
CA LEU A 454 11.28 -16.67 25.41
C LEU A 454 10.42 -16.23 24.21
N MET A 455 10.23 -14.93 24.02
CA MET A 455 9.45 -14.38 22.91
C MET A 455 10.07 -14.75 21.55
N ILE A 456 11.38 -14.57 21.38
CA ILE A 456 12.08 -14.93 20.15
C ILE A 456 12.01 -16.43 19.89
N LEU A 457 12.33 -17.28 20.87
CA LEU A 457 12.25 -18.74 20.73
C LEU A 457 10.84 -19.19 20.32
N ASN A 458 9.81 -18.63 20.95
CA ASN A 458 8.42 -18.93 20.67
C ASN A 458 8.01 -18.50 19.27
N GLN A 459 8.36 -17.28 18.85
CA GLN A 459 8.06 -16.79 17.51
C GLN A 459 8.75 -17.62 16.42
N VAL A 460 10.07 -17.83 16.54
CA VAL A 460 10.84 -18.64 15.59
C VAL A 460 10.29 -20.06 15.52
N GLY A 461 10.07 -20.70 16.68
CA GLY A 461 9.56 -22.06 16.77
C GLY A 461 8.17 -22.23 16.15
N LYS A 462 7.25 -21.30 16.40
CA LYS A 462 5.93 -21.27 15.76
C LYS A 462 6.04 -21.14 14.25
N SER A 463 6.93 -20.29 13.74
CA SER A 463 7.16 -20.16 12.31
C SER A 463 7.71 -21.43 11.68
N VAL A 464 8.53 -22.20 12.40
CA VAL A 464 9.00 -23.53 11.94
C VAL A 464 7.84 -24.52 11.83
N LEU A 465 6.96 -24.58 12.84
CA LEU A 465 5.76 -25.42 12.80
C LEU A 465 4.80 -25.00 11.67
N GLU A 466 4.61 -23.69 11.49
CA GLU A 466 3.79 -23.14 10.42
C GLU A 466 4.37 -23.46 9.03
N TYR A 467 5.69 -23.40 8.87
CA TYR A 467 6.38 -23.83 7.66
C TYR A 467 6.03 -25.29 7.34
N LYS A 468 6.17 -26.19 8.32
CA LYS A 468 5.85 -27.61 8.17
C LYS A 468 4.38 -27.83 7.82
N LEU A 469 3.47 -27.12 8.48
CA LEU A 469 2.03 -27.22 8.23
C LEU A 469 1.66 -26.75 6.82
N ARG A 470 2.19 -25.62 6.37
CA ARG A 470 1.83 -25.00 5.08
C ARG A 470 2.52 -25.64 3.88
N LEU A 471 3.79 -26.01 4.02
CA LEU A 471 4.62 -26.49 2.90
C LEU A 471 4.85 -28.00 2.93
N GLY A 472 4.40 -28.70 3.97
CA GLY A 472 4.49 -30.16 4.07
C GLY A 472 5.88 -30.71 4.41
N ASP A 473 6.90 -29.87 4.50
CA ASP A 473 8.29 -30.25 4.79
C ASP A 473 8.89 -29.32 5.86
N TRP A 474 9.96 -29.75 6.54
CA TRP A 474 10.69 -28.92 7.49
C TRP A 474 11.64 -27.97 6.76
N PRO A 475 11.83 -26.73 7.23
CA PRO A 475 12.74 -25.80 6.58
C PRO A 475 14.18 -26.35 6.61
N SER A 476 14.96 -26.13 5.55
CA SER A 476 16.35 -26.59 5.51
C SER A 476 17.26 -25.73 6.38
N SER A 477 16.91 -24.45 6.51
CA SER A 477 17.53 -23.48 7.42
C SER A 477 16.46 -22.56 8.01
N LEU A 478 16.76 -21.84 9.09
CA LEU A 478 15.83 -20.85 9.63
C LEU A 478 15.58 -19.69 8.64
N ASP A 479 16.58 -19.35 7.81
CA ASP A 479 16.45 -18.32 6.78
C ASP A 479 15.49 -18.72 5.65
N ASP A 480 15.24 -20.01 5.42
CA ASP A 480 14.23 -20.47 4.45
C ASP A 480 12.84 -19.92 4.78
N MET A 481 12.54 -19.70 6.07
CA MET A 481 11.27 -19.11 6.49
C MET A 481 11.12 -17.67 6.00
N TRP A 482 12.22 -16.91 5.94
CA TRP A 482 12.22 -15.55 5.39
C TRP A 482 12.17 -15.58 3.86
N MET A 483 12.94 -16.47 3.22
CA MET A 483 12.94 -16.61 1.76
C MET A 483 11.60 -17.10 1.18
N ARG A 484 10.78 -17.77 2.01
CA ARG A 484 9.41 -18.21 1.67
C ARG A 484 8.33 -17.24 2.20
N ASP A 485 8.71 -16.07 2.71
CA ASP A 485 7.82 -15.03 3.25
C ASP A 485 6.88 -15.48 4.39
N LEU A 486 7.22 -16.58 5.09
CA LEU A 486 6.55 -16.98 6.32
C LEU A 486 6.95 -16.03 7.46
N VAL A 487 8.25 -15.73 7.55
CA VAL A 487 8.76 -14.63 8.37
C VAL A 487 8.92 -13.42 7.47
N ARG A 488 8.03 -12.43 7.60
CA ARG A 488 8.06 -11.22 6.76
C ARG A 488 9.13 -10.20 7.16
N ASP A 489 9.71 -10.32 8.34
CA ASP A 489 10.80 -9.45 8.81
C ASP A 489 11.68 -10.26 9.74
N ARG A 490 12.87 -10.62 9.25
CA ARG A 490 13.82 -11.40 10.03
C ARG A 490 14.46 -10.59 11.16
N ASN A 491 14.43 -9.25 11.15
CA ASN A 491 14.99 -8.45 12.24
C ASN A 491 14.16 -8.54 13.51
N LEU A 492 12.82 -8.64 13.40
CA LEU A 492 11.95 -8.88 14.57
C LEU A 492 12.29 -10.20 15.27
N TYR A 493 12.83 -11.15 14.52
CA TYR A 493 13.28 -12.46 14.99
C TYR A 493 14.77 -12.42 15.37
N ASN A 494 15.36 -11.23 15.50
CA ASN A 494 16.79 -10.99 15.73
C ASN A 494 17.70 -11.74 14.73
N ARG A 495 17.23 -11.91 13.48
CA ARG A 495 17.80 -12.78 12.45
C ARG A 495 18.18 -14.16 12.99
N PHE A 496 17.28 -14.73 13.78
CA PHE A 496 17.43 -16.04 14.38
C PHE A 496 18.64 -16.14 15.33
N HIS A 497 19.05 -15.04 15.94
CA HIS A 497 20.03 -15.01 17.02
C HIS A 497 19.33 -14.94 18.38
N CYS A 498 19.90 -15.63 19.36
CA CYS A 498 19.50 -15.50 20.76
C CYS A 498 19.70 -14.04 21.20
N PRO A 499 18.67 -13.32 21.68
CA PRO A 499 18.80 -11.91 22.03
C PRO A 499 19.60 -11.68 23.32
N VAL A 500 19.96 -12.75 24.05
CA VAL A 500 20.77 -12.67 25.27
C VAL A 500 22.25 -12.83 24.96
N SER A 501 22.63 -13.94 24.31
CA SER A 501 24.05 -14.19 23.96
C SER A 501 24.48 -13.48 22.67
N GLY A 502 23.53 -13.16 21.78
CA GLY A 502 23.79 -12.68 20.43
C GLY A 502 24.36 -13.73 19.49
N GLU A 503 24.36 -15.00 19.88
CA GLU A 503 24.78 -16.14 19.06
C GLU A 503 23.57 -16.72 18.29
N GLN A 504 23.82 -17.36 17.15
CA GLN A 504 22.77 -17.94 16.33
C GLN A 504 22.06 -19.08 17.08
N LEU A 505 20.73 -19.15 16.94
CA LEU A 505 19.93 -20.23 17.52
C LEU A 505 20.27 -21.55 16.83
N LEU A 506 20.25 -22.64 17.61
CA LEU A 506 20.51 -23.98 17.10
C LEU A 506 19.24 -24.55 16.49
N TYR A 507 19.32 -24.98 15.24
CA TYR A 507 18.25 -25.63 14.50
C TYR A 507 18.85 -26.74 13.64
N ASP A 508 18.24 -27.93 13.69
CA ASP A 508 18.52 -29.01 12.75
C ASP A 508 17.24 -29.37 12.02
N ARG A 509 17.34 -29.59 10.70
CA ARG A 509 16.20 -30.04 9.90
C ARG A 509 15.69 -31.37 10.42
N GLN A 510 14.39 -31.42 10.71
CA GLN A 510 13.73 -32.64 11.13
C GLN A 510 13.29 -33.48 9.92
N SER A 511 13.01 -34.77 10.14
CA SER A 511 12.49 -35.67 9.10
C SER A 511 11.20 -36.33 9.56
N GLY A 512 10.26 -36.51 8.63
CA GLY A 512 8.97 -37.15 8.91
C GLY A 512 8.14 -36.44 9.98
N GLU A 513 7.32 -37.23 10.69
CA GLU A 513 6.64 -36.81 11.92
C GLU A 513 7.60 -36.91 13.10
N VAL A 514 7.56 -35.92 13.99
CA VAL A 514 8.40 -35.86 15.19
C VAL A 514 7.54 -36.00 16.45
N ALA A 515 8.13 -36.56 17.51
CA ALA A 515 7.46 -36.66 18.79
C ALA A 515 7.14 -35.26 19.35
N GLN A 516 6.01 -35.14 20.05
CA GLN A 516 5.52 -33.87 20.60
C GLN A 516 6.55 -33.12 21.47
N ARG A 517 7.42 -33.84 22.19
CA ARG A 517 8.45 -33.26 23.06
C ARG A 517 9.84 -33.16 22.42
N THR A 518 9.94 -33.32 21.10
CA THR A 518 11.17 -33.09 20.36
C THR A 518 11.50 -31.60 20.35
N ALA A 519 12.72 -31.23 20.74
CA ALA A 519 13.23 -29.88 20.62
C ALA A 519 13.47 -29.54 19.14
N LEU A 520 12.84 -28.46 18.67
CA LEU A 520 13.00 -27.99 17.29
C LEU A 520 14.07 -26.91 17.17
N LEU A 521 14.16 -26.06 18.19
CA LEU A 521 15.01 -24.87 18.22
C LEU A 521 15.55 -24.69 19.64
N CYS A 522 16.84 -24.42 19.77
CA CYS A 522 17.48 -24.26 21.08
C CYS A 522 18.33 -22.98 21.17
N THR A 523 18.52 -22.47 22.39
CA THR A 523 19.59 -21.49 22.65
C THR A 523 20.96 -22.16 22.54
N PRO A 524 21.97 -21.49 21.98
CA PRO A 524 23.30 -22.06 21.82
C PRO A 524 24.05 -22.17 23.16
N THR A 525 23.77 -21.27 24.09
CA THR A 525 24.39 -21.19 25.41
C THR A 525 23.32 -21.05 26.50
N ALA A 526 23.73 -21.30 27.75
CA ALA A 526 22.89 -21.03 28.91
C ALA A 526 22.72 -19.52 29.11
N ILE A 527 21.47 -19.08 29.28
CA ILE A 527 21.15 -17.67 29.53
C ILE A 527 20.83 -17.44 31.01
N PRO A 528 21.02 -16.22 31.55
CA PRO A 528 20.60 -15.90 32.91
C PRO A 528 19.07 -16.01 33.08
N THR A 529 18.63 -16.71 34.12
CA THR A 529 17.22 -16.79 34.54
C THR A 529 17.10 -16.61 36.05
N SER A 530 15.86 -16.45 36.55
CA SER A 530 15.60 -16.41 37.99
C SER A 530 15.98 -17.70 38.74
N GLN A 531 16.16 -18.82 38.03
CA GLN A 531 16.54 -20.12 38.57
C GLN A 531 18.03 -20.45 38.32
N GLY A 532 18.83 -19.45 37.94
CA GLY A 532 20.21 -19.63 37.50
C GLY A 532 20.34 -19.78 35.98
N PRO A 533 21.54 -20.06 35.45
CA PRO A 533 21.74 -20.24 34.01
C PRO A 533 20.92 -21.42 33.46
N ARG A 534 20.20 -21.22 32.34
CA ARG A 534 19.36 -22.24 31.69
C ARG A 534 19.49 -22.22 30.17
N TYR A 535 19.39 -23.39 29.56
CA TYR A 535 19.21 -23.56 28.11
C TYR A 535 17.72 -23.54 27.77
N GLY A 536 17.33 -22.72 26.80
CA GLY A 536 15.96 -22.66 26.31
C GLY A 536 15.78 -23.57 25.10
N ALA A 537 14.66 -24.29 25.03
CA ALA A 537 14.29 -25.08 23.86
C ALA A 537 12.80 -24.90 23.54
N TYR A 538 12.49 -24.69 22.27
CA TYR A 538 11.12 -24.74 21.76
C TYR A 538 10.81 -26.15 21.25
N LEU A 539 9.70 -26.72 21.71
CA LEU A 539 9.30 -28.09 21.46
C LEU A 539 8.22 -28.19 20.37
N ALA A 540 8.12 -29.36 19.73
CA ALA A 540 7.15 -29.64 18.67
C ALA A 540 5.67 -29.55 19.10
N ASN A 541 5.38 -29.49 20.40
CA ASN A 541 4.05 -29.29 20.97
C ASN A 541 3.75 -27.83 21.35
N ASP A 542 4.42 -26.86 20.73
CA ASP A 542 4.21 -25.42 20.92
C ASP A 542 4.49 -24.91 22.35
N HIS A 543 5.55 -25.43 22.97
CA HIS A 543 5.99 -25.00 24.30
C HIS A 543 7.49 -24.71 24.35
N VAL A 544 7.87 -23.69 25.12
CA VAL A 544 9.27 -23.43 25.48
C VAL A 544 9.55 -24.00 26.85
N VAL A 545 10.66 -24.73 26.96
CA VAL A 545 11.18 -25.29 28.21
C VAL A 545 12.56 -24.74 28.53
N TRP A 546 12.90 -24.71 29.82
CA TRP A 546 14.20 -24.26 30.33
C TRP A 546 14.87 -25.41 31.08
N SER A 547 16.13 -25.69 30.77
CA SER A 547 16.89 -26.81 31.32
C SER A 547 18.23 -26.37 31.88
N GLU A 548 18.71 -27.03 32.94
CA GLU A 548 20.08 -26.82 33.45
C GLU A 548 21.14 -27.41 32.49
N GLN A 549 20.76 -28.47 31.78
CA GLN A 549 21.62 -29.18 30.84
C GLN A 549 21.37 -28.72 29.40
N PRO A 550 22.40 -28.70 28.53
CA PRO A 550 22.24 -28.39 27.11
C PRO A 550 21.19 -29.29 26.44
N ILE A 551 20.29 -28.69 25.66
CA ILE A 551 19.31 -29.40 24.83
C ILE A 551 19.74 -29.23 23.36
N LYS A 552 19.80 -30.34 22.62
CA LYS A 552 20.08 -30.31 21.18
C LYS A 552 18.79 -30.36 20.35
N PRO A 553 18.73 -29.69 19.19
CA PRO A 553 17.65 -29.94 18.23
C PRO A 553 17.51 -31.44 17.91
N GLY A 554 16.29 -31.91 17.72
CA GLY A 554 15.95 -33.33 17.53
C GLY A 554 15.88 -34.17 18.82
N GLN A 555 16.37 -33.67 19.96
CA GLN A 555 16.30 -34.39 21.23
C GLN A 555 14.88 -34.40 21.81
N VAL A 556 14.41 -35.57 22.25
CA VAL A 556 13.16 -35.67 23.03
C VAL A 556 13.43 -35.27 24.48
N VAL A 557 12.78 -34.20 24.93
CA VAL A 557 12.98 -33.65 26.28
C VAL A 557 12.09 -34.38 27.28
N ALA A 558 12.69 -34.96 28.33
CA ALA A 558 11.97 -35.64 29.40
C ALA A 558 11.08 -34.68 30.22
N LYS A 559 10.13 -35.24 30.99
CA LYS A 559 9.08 -34.48 31.68
C LYS A 559 9.60 -33.40 32.62
#